data_AF-A0A963SMI0-F1
#
_entry.id   AF-A0A963SMI0-F1
#
_cell.length_a   1.000
_cell.length_b   1.000
_cell.length_c   1.000
_cell.angle_alpha   90.00
_cell.angle_beta   90.00
_cell.angle_gamma   90.00
#
_symmetry.space_group_name_H-M   'P 1'
#
loop_
_entity.id
_entity.type
_entity.pdbx_description
1 polymer ?
#
loop_
_entity_poly.entity_id
_entity_poly.type
_entity_poly.pdbx_seq_one_letter_code
_entity_poly.pdbx_strand_id
1 'polypeptide(L)'
;DTLVDADYAQNGTNWQWVAGTGVDSNMFVRIMAPLSQSEKFDAAAYIRTYVPELAGLDEPYIHDPAGHGCRVEGYPEPLIAHREGRERALAAYKAMKGE
;
A
#
# COMPACT_ATOMS: atom_id res chain seq x y z
N ASP A 1 -5.00 -13.89 11.31
CA ASP A 1 -5.73 -15.16 11.23
C ASP A 1 -7.08 -14.90 10.57
N THR A 2 -7.09 -14.87 9.24
CA THR A 2 -8.22 -14.35 8.42
C THR A 2 -8.29 -14.96 7.02
N LEU A 3 -7.26 -15.68 6.57
CA LEU A 3 -7.16 -16.24 5.23
C LEU A 3 -7.76 -17.64 5.21
N VAL A 4 -8.77 -17.86 4.36
CA VAL A 4 -9.39 -19.19 4.15
C VAL A 4 -8.46 -20.16 3.41
N ASP A 5 -7.48 -19.63 2.68
CA ASP A 5 -6.45 -20.33 1.91
C ASP A 5 -5.08 -20.28 2.60
N ALA A 6 -5.05 -20.04 3.90
CA ALA A 6 -3.81 -19.92 4.66
C ALA A 6 -2.92 -21.15 4.48
N ASP A 7 -1.74 -20.94 3.90
CA ASP A 7 -0.71 -21.96 3.77
C ASP A 7 0.63 -21.40 4.26
N TYR A 8 1.33 -22.15 5.12
CA TYR A 8 2.56 -21.67 5.74
C TYR A 8 3.70 -21.47 4.73
N ALA A 9 3.79 -22.32 3.71
CA ALA A 9 4.85 -22.24 2.72
C ALA A 9 4.63 -21.05 1.77
N GLN A 10 3.42 -20.91 1.24
CA GLN A 10 3.02 -19.80 0.36
C GLN A 10 3.08 -18.48 1.12
N ASN A 11 2.47 -18.40 2.30
CA ASN A 11 2.43 -17.16 3.07
C ASN A 11 3.84 -16.79 3.54
N GLY A 12 4.61 -17.74 4.08
CA GLY A 12 5.97 -17.50 4.55
C GLY A 12 6.91 -17.01 3.44
N THR A 13 6.79 -17.57 2.24
CA THR A 13 7.58 -17.14 1.08
C THR A 13 7.13 -15.77 0.57
N ASN A 14 5.82 -15.54 0.44
CA ASN A 14 5.29 -14.26 -0.06
C ASN A 14 5.58 -13.09 0.89
N TRP A 15 5.50 -13.31 2.20
CA TRP A 15 5.90 -12.32 3.20
C TRP A 15 7.38 -11.95 3.07
N GLN A 16 8.26 -12.94 2.88
CA GLN A 16 9.69 -12.69 2.64
C GLN A 16 9.91 -11.90 1.35
N TRP A 17 9.23 -12.30 0.27
CA TRP A 17 9.34 -11.68 -1.05
C TRP A 17 8.98 -10.19 -1.03
N VAL A 18 7.88 -9.82 -0.37
CA VAL A 18 7.45 -8.41 -0.21
C VAL A 18 8.41 -7.63 0.68
N ALA A 19 8.98 -8.26 1.72
CA ALA A 19 9.96 -7.64 2.60
C ALA A 19 11.35 -7.48 1.96
N GLY A 20 11.56 -7.98 0.74
CA GLY A 20 12.86 -7.98 0.09
C GLY A 20 13.88 -8.92 0.73
N THR A 21 13.38 -10.03 1.29
CA THR A 21 14.18 -11.10 1.91
C THR A 21 13.82 -12.44 1.28
N GLY A 22 14.67 -13.45 1.44
CA GLY A 22 14.42 -14.78 0.90
C GLY A 22 14.73 -14.90 -0.60
N VAL A 23 14.22 -15.96 -1.22
CA VAL A 23 14.56 -16.33 -2.60
C VAL A 23 13.78 -15.46 -3.59
N ASP A 24 14.48 -14.92 -4.60
CA ASP A 24 13.90 -14.14 -5.71
C ASP A 24 13.10 -12.89 -5.29
N SER A 25 13.39 -12.37 -4.09
CA SER A 25 12.73 -11.17 -3.57
C SER A 25 13.22 -9.91 -4.27
N ASN A 26 12.35 -8.92 -4.39
CA ASN A 26 12.78 -7.61 -4.86
C ASN A 26 13.73 -6.93 -3.85
N MET A 27 14.44 -5.89 -4.26
CA MET A 27 15.23 -5.11 -3.31
C MET A 27 14.31 -4.33 -2.36
N PHE A 28 14.63 -4.33 -1.06
CA PHE A 28 13.87 -3.57 -0.05
C PHE A 28 13.64 -2.09 -0.43
N VAL A 29 14.60 -1.49 -1.13
CA VAL A 29 14.53 -0.08 -1.58
C VAL A 29 13.39 0.18 -2.58
N ARG A 30 12.80 -0.87 -3.17
CA ARG A 30 11.63 -0.77 -4.06
C ARG A 30 10.35 -0.67 -3.24
N ILE A 31 10.10 0.52 -2.70
CA ILE A 31 8.90 0.84 -1.95
C ILE A 31 7.81 1.30 -2.92
N MET A 32 6.70 0.56 -2.96
CA MET A 32 5.57 0.85 -3.84
C MET A 32 4.76 2.03 -3.30
N ALA A 33 4.39 2.97 -4.18
CA ALA A 33 3.46 4.04 -3.87
C ALA A 33 2.02 3.53 -4.00
N PRO A 34 1.21 3.49 -2.91
CA PRO A 34 -0.14 2.95 -2.96
C PRO A 34 -1.03 3.63 -4.00
N LEU A 35 -1.00 4.97 -4.05
CA LEU A 35 -1.81 5.76 -4.97
C LEU A 35 -1.48 5.46 -6.44
N SER A 36 -0.18 5.36 -6.78
CA SER A 36 0.24 4.98 -8.14
C SER A 36 -0.11 3.54 -8.49
N GLN A 37 -0.17 2.61 -7.52
CA GLN A 37 -0.65 1.25 -7.78
C GLN A 37 -2.16 1.23 -7.99
N SER A 38 -2.91 2.05 -7.26
CA SER A 38 -4.36 2.17 -7.39
C SER A 38 -4.77 2.51 -8.82
N GLU A 39 -4.17 3.55 -9.41
CA GLU A 39 -4.40 3.91 -10.82
C GLU A 39 -3.91 2.82 -11.78
N LYS A 40 -2.70 2.30 -11.56
CA LYS A 40 -2.09 1.29 -12.43
C LYS A 40 -2.91 0.01 -12.54
N PHE A 41 -3.57 -0.40 -11.46
CA PHE A 41 -4.37 -1.63 -11.41
C PHE A 41 -5.86 -1.39 -11.63
N ASP A 42 -6.28 -0.18 -12.03
CA ASP A 42 -7.68 0.15 -12.28
C ASP A 42 -8.58 -0.18 -11.06
N ALA A 43 -8.13 0.25 -9.87
CA ALA A 43 -8.71 -0.19 -8.61
C ALA A 43 -10.06 0.47 -8.26
N ALA A 44 -10.60 1.36 -9.10
CA ALA A 44 -11.78 2.16 -8.77
C ALA A 44 -12.98 1.27 -8.39
N ALA A 45 -13.32 0.28 -9.22
CA ALA A 45 -14.43 -0.64 -8.96
C ALA A 45 -14.21 -1.47 -7.67
N TYR A 46 -12.96 -1.87 -7.41
CA TYR A 46 -12.59 -2.58 -6.19
C TYR A 46 -12.81 -1.67 -4.96
N ILE A 47 -12.33 -0.42 -5.00
CA ILE A 47 -12.48 0.54 -3.91
C ILE A 47 -13.97 0.79 -3.60
N ARG A 48 -14.82 1.02 -4.61
CA ARG A 48 -16.26 1.19 -4.40
C ARG A 48 -16.92 -0.01 -3.71
N THR A 49 -16.43 -1.21 -3.98
CA THR A 49 -16.98 -2.45 -3.43
C THR A 49 -16.61 -2.62 -1.95
N TYR A 50 -15.36 -2.34 -1.59
CA TYR A 50 -14.82 -2.64 -0.25
C TYR A 50 -14.73 -1.44 0.69
N VAL A 51 -14.88 -0.22 0.17
CA VAL A 51 -14.85 1.04 0.92
C VAL A 51 -16.10 1.86 0.54
N PRO A 52 -17.29 1.46 1.02
CA PRO A 52 -18.57 2.00 0.55
C PRO A 52 -18.73 3.50 0.80
N GLU A 53 -18.07 4.08 1.79
CA GLU A 53 -18.04 5.53 2.03
C GLU A 53 -17.43 6.30 0.85
N LEU A 54 -16.54 5.69 0.07
CA LEU A 54 -15.95 6.27 -1.15
C LEU A 54 -16.75 5.98 -2.43
N ALA A 55 -17.81 5.16 -2.35
CA ALA A 55 -18.49 4.63 -3.53
C ALA A 55 -19.14 5.69 -4.43
N GLY A 56 -19.35 6.91 -3.94
CA GLY A 56 -19.89 8.05 -4.70
C GLY A 56 -18.85 8.93 -5.40
N LEU A 57 -17.55 8.70 -5.20
CA LEU A 57 -16.51 9.52 -5.81
C LEU A 57 -16.22 9.08 -7.25
N ASP A 58 -16.10 10.01 -8.19
CA ASP A 58 -15.66 9.70 -9.55
C ASP A 58 -14.12 9.56 -9.63
N GLU A 59 -13.62 8.98 -10.72
CA GLU A 59 -12.20 9.07 -11.04
C GLU A 59 -11.85 10.51 -11.48
N PRO A 60 -10.67 11.05 -11.10
CA PRO A 60 -9.60 10.41 -10.34
C PRO A 60 -9.75 10.48 -8.81
N TYR A 61 -10.76 11.20 -8.30
CA TYR A 61 -10.94 11.49 -6.86
C TYR A 61 -11.00 10.25 -5.98
N ILE A 62 -11.55 9.14 -6.48
CA ILE A 62 -11.66 7.87 -5.73
C ILE A 62 -10.29 7.29 -5.32
N HIS A 63 -9.22 7.58 -6.06
CA HIS A 63 -7.89 7.05 -5.77
C HIS A 63 -7.16 7.83 -4.67
N ASP A 64 -7.37 9.15 -4.60
CA ASP A 64 -6.76 10.02 -3.59
C ASP A 64 -7.70 11.19 -3.19
N PRO A 65 -8.75 10.92 -2.39
CA PRO A 65 -9.71 11.96 -2.03
C PRO A 65 -9.03 13.15 -1.33
N ALA A 66 -8.15 12.87 -0.37
CA ALA A 66 -7.43 13.89 0.39
C ALA A 66 -6.49 14.73 -0.48
N GLY A 67 -5.73 14.10 -1.39
CA GLY A 67 -4.86 14.82 -2.33
C GLY A 67 -5.61 15.71 -3.32
N HIS A 68 -6.88 15.41 -3.59
CA HIS A 68 -7.77 16.26 -4.37
C HIS A 68 -8.57 17.27 -3.54
N GLY A 69 -8.35 17.35 -2.22
CA GLY A 69 -9.09 18.23 -1.32
C GLY A 69 -10.54 17.81 -1.09
N CYS A 70 -10.89 16.56 -1.39
CA CYS A 70 -12.20 15.98 -1.14
C CYS A 70 -12.22 15.34 0.26
N ARG A 71 -13.06 15.88 1.15
CA ARG A 71 -13.32 15.26 2.45
C ARG A 71 -14.57 14.40 2.37
N VAL A 72 -14.43 13.11 2.67
CA VAL A 72 -15.54 12.16 2.73
C VAL A 72 -15.88 11.86 4.18
N GLU A 73 -17.16 11.96 4.54
CA GLU A 73 -17.62 11.64 5.89
C GLU A 73 -17.40 10.15 6.19
N GLY A 74 -16.84 9.85 7.37
CA GLY A 74 -16.53 8.49 7.78
C GLY A 74 -15.25 7.89 7.19
N TYR A 75 -14.63 8.53 6.19
CA TYR A 75 -13.33 8.10 5.66
C TYR A 75 -12.19 8.84 6.36
N PRO A 76 -11.19 8.14 6.92
CA PRO A 76 -10.09 8.78 7.64
C PRO A 76 -9.11 9.49 6.72
N GLU A 77 -8.48 10.56 7.23
CA GLU A 77 -7.33 11.19 6.58
C GLU A 77 -6.12 10.24 6.55
N PRO A 78 -5.20 10.38 5.58
CA PRO A 78 -3.98 9.59 5.52
C PRO A 78 -3.17 9.66 6.83
N LEU A 79 -2.87 8.49 7.42
CA LEU A 79 -2.14 8.41 8.69
C LEU A 79 -0.68 8.87 8.61
N ILE A 80 -0.05 8.66 7.45
CA ILE A 80 1.33 9.07 7.17
C ILE A 80 1.44 9.54 5.72
N ALA A 81 2.30 10.53 5.47
CA ALA A 81 2.67 10.91 4.12
C ALA A 81 3.55 9.81 3.49
N HIS A 82 3.25 9.38 2.26
CA HIS A 82 3.99 8.29 1.61
C HIS A 82 5.49 8.60 1.49
N ARG A 83 5.84 9.85 1.14
CA ARG A 83 7.23 10.29 1.03
C ARG A 83 7.99 10.15 2.35
N GLU A 84 7.42 10.64 3.45
CA GLU A 84 8.03 10.55 4.79
C GLU A 84 8.16 9.09 5.24
N GLY A 85 7.12 8.29 5.02
CA GLY A 85 7.15 6.86 5.31
C GLY A 85 8.25 6.13 4.54
N ARG A 86 8.42 6.46 3.25
CA ARG A 86 9.48 5.93 2.39
C ARG A 86 10.87 6.34 2.87
N GLU A 87 11.08 7.61 3.17
CA GLU A 87 12.36 8.13 3.66
C GLU A 87 12.76 7.46 4.98
N ARG A 88 11.82 7.30 5.92
CA ARG A 88 12.04 6.60 7.18
C ARG A 88 12.41 5.13 6.98
N ALA A 89 11.72 4.43 6.07
CA ALA A 89 12.02 3.03 5.76
C ALA A 89 13.42 2.87 5.16
N LEU A 90 13.81 3.72 4.22
CA LEU A 90 15.15 3.69 3.61
C LEU A 90 16.26 4.03 4.61
N ALA A 91 16.01 4.98 5.52
CA ALA A 91 16.95 5.31 6.59
C ALA A 91 17.19 4.11 7.53
N ALA A 92 16.12 3.42 7.93
CA ALA A 92 16.22 2.22 8.76
C ALA A 92 17.01 1.10 8.05
N TYR A 93 16.80 0.92 6.74
CA TYR A 93 17.53 -0.06 5.95
C TYR A 93 19.03 0.25 5.84
N LYS A 94 19.39 1.52 5.64
CA LYS A 94 20.80 1.96 5.63
C LYS A 94 21.47 1.70 6.97
N ALA A 95 20.81 2.10 8.07
CA ALA A 95 21.32 1.87 9.42
C ALA A 95 21.52 0.37 9.70
N MET A 96 20.61 -0.50 9.25
CA MET A 96 20.76 -1.96 9.35
C MET A 96 21.94 -2.50 8.53
N LYS A 97 22.24 -1.90 7.37
CA LYS A 97 23.41 -2.23 6.55
C LYS A 97 24.73 -1.71 7.11
N GLY A 98 24.71 -0.84 8.12
CA GLY A 98 25.89 -0.17 8.66
C GLY A 98 26.39 0.97 7.77
N GLU A 99 25.51 1.53 6.93
CA GLU A 99 25.75 2.68 6.05
C GLU A 99 25.19 3.98 6.62
#